data_AF-A0AAQ3PTP5-F1
#
_entry.id   AF-A0AAQ3PTP5-F1
#
_cell.length_a   1.000
_cell.length_b   1.000
_cell.length_c   1.000
_cell.angle_alpha   90.00
_cell.angle_beta   90.00
_cell.angle_gamma   90.00
#
_symmetry.space_group_name_H-M   'P 1'
#
loop_
_entity.id
_entity.type
_entity.pdbx_description
1 polymer ?
#
loop_
_entity_poly.entity_id
_entity_poly.type
_entity_poly.pdbx_seq_one_letter_code
_entity_poly.pdbx_strand_id
1 'polypeptide(L)'
;MNQEGRGALTRAALLLVVIALGLWLVCVEFTIIGGGGRTADAAVRAAVAGRRTHAQAAVRSPDAWRSREWRRAVDQRAAFLRRHLADGMLAASSHAVCLGGVEEAMALRELGVVGAVAVAKKRSPPLAVAGNDHRLPFPDSSVDFVFAGRALDVSKRQADLASEVARIMKPDGHLVLLTSGAGDAYSLRSLQALLPTLRLLRSREINGPDRSTLRELVFRKHAGVSSTTTGTSSSSNGDNPASSCTHHDQKLQIIGLAEPLIQEEPAKPWLTLKRNVKNIKYLPALADIGFKRRYVYVDVGARSHGSSIGRWFRKQYPKQNHSFEVFAVEADPAFHGEYATKKGVTLLPYAAWVRNETLAFEINQQGPGKKNGRGMGRIRPAGGASSGELRRVPAFDLAEWLKRTVSEQDYVVMKMDVEGTEFDLIPRMLDTGAICLVDELFLECHYNRWQRCCPGERSPKYQNTYGDCLELFTSLRDSGVLVHQWW
;
A
#
# COMPACT_ATOMS: atom_id res chain seq x y z
N MET A 1 -39.78 45.66 54.56
CA MET A 1 -39.16 44.70 53.64
C MET A 1 -39.78 44.91 52.27
N ASN A 2 -39.03 45.44 51.29
CA ASN A 2 -39.39 45.36 49.87
C ASN A 2 -38.19 44.79 49.13
N GLN A 3 -38.43 43.67 48.46
CA GLN A 3 -37.43 42.76 47.90
C GLN A 3 -36.93 43.20 46.52
N GLU A 4 -37.29 44.41 46.07
CA GLU A 4 -36.93 44.94 44.75
C GLU A 4 -35.72 45.91 44.75
N GLY A 5 -35.27 46.39 45.92
CA GLY A 5 -34.12 47.32 46.00
C GLY A 5 -32.73 46.67 45.94
N ARG A 6 -32.62 45.35 46.15
CA ARG A 6 -31.32 44.64 46.19
C ARG A 6 -30.83 44.12 44.82
N GLY A 7 -31.71 44.04 43.83
CA GLY A 7 -31.38 43.57 42.47
C GLY A 7 -30.79 44.64 41.54
N ALA A 8 -31.13 45.92 41.76
CA ALA A 8 -30.65 47.03 40.93
C ALA A 8 -29.20 47.44 41.29
N LEU A 9 -28.88 47.47 42.59
CA LEU A 9 -27.53 47.80 43.09
C LEU A 9 -26.49 46.75 42.70
N THR A 10 -26.87 45.48 42.61
CA THR A 10 -25.96 44.39 42.22
C THR A 10 -25.68 44.36 40.71
N ARG A 11 -26.66 44.73 39.87
CA ARG A 11 -26.44 44.84 38.41
C ARG A 11 -25.62 46.08 38.03
N ALA A 12 -25.81 47.21 38.69
CA ALA A 12 -25.01 48.42 38.46
C ALA A 12 -23.55 48.24 38.91
N ALA A 13 -23.32 47.56 40.04
CA ALA A 13 -21.98 47.24 40.52
C ALA A 13 -21.25 46.27 39.56
N LEU A 14 -21.96 45.26 39.03
CA LEU A 14 -21.37 44.33 38.06
C LEU A 14 -21.00 45.02 36.75
N LEU A 15 -21.83 45.95 36.27
CA LEU A 15 -21.56 46.71 35.04
C LEU A 15 -20.34 47.62 35.19
N LEU A 16 -20.19 48.27 36.36
CA LEU A 16 -19.02 49.11 36.66
C LEU A 16 -17.73 48.29 36.78
N VAL A 17 -17.78 47.06 37.32
CA VAL A 17 -16.63 46.15 37.38
C VAL A 17 -16.22 45.66 35.98
N VAL A 18 -17.17 45.37 35.09
CA VAL A 18 -16.89 44.97 33.70
C VAL A 18 -16.31 46.14 32.89
N ILE A 19 -16.82 47.36 33.09
CA ILE A 19 -16.27 48.56 32.45
C ILE A 19 -14.85 48.87 32.97
N ALA A 20 -14.61 48.71 34.27
CA ALA A 20 -13.27 48.90 34.86
C ALA A 20 -12.25 47.85 34.38
N LEU A 21 -12.65 46.58 34.23
CA LEU A 21 -11.81 45.52 33.66
C LEU A 21 -11.55 45.73 32.16
N GLY A 22 -12.53 46.23 31.40
CA GLY A 22 -12.37 46.60 29.99
C GLY A 22 -11.42 47.78 29.81
N LEU A 23 -11.50 48.81 30.65
CA LEU A 23 -10.58 49.95 30.64
C LEU A 23 -9.16 49.55 31.10
N TRP A 24 -9.03 48.62 32.05
CA TRP A 24 -7.73 48.13 32.49
C TRP A 24 -7.02 47.31 31.38
N LEU A 25 -7.73 46.47 30.64
CA LEU A 25 -7.17 45.73 29.49
C LEU A 25 -6.74 46.67 28.35
N VAL A 26 -7.53 47.71 28.06
CA VAL A 26 -7.16 48.73 27.05
C VAL A 26 -5.98 49.58 27.52
N CYS A 27 -5.84 49.87 28.81
CA CYS A 27 -4.66 50.56 29.35
C CYS A 27 -3.41 49.65 29.36
N VAL A 28 -3.53 48.35 29.59
CA VAL A 28 -2.38 47.42 29.54
C VAL A 28 -1.86 47.24 28.10
N GLU A 29 -2.73 47.29 27.08
CA GLU A 29 -2.28 47.35 25.67
C GLU A 29 -1.61 48.68 25.29
N PHE A 30 -1.94 49.79 25.97
CA PHE A 30 -1.32 51.10 25.70
C PHE A 30 -0.07 51.40 26.55
N THR A 31 0.27 50.60 27.57
CA THR A 31 1.42 50.88 28.46
C THR A 31 2.65 49.99 28.21
N ILE A 32 2.62 49.13 27.18
CA ILE A 32 3.83 48.41 26.69
C ILE A 32 4.45 49.08 25.44
N ILE A 33 3.93 50.24 25.03
CA ILE A 33 4.55 51.10 24.00
C ILE A 33 4.86 52.45 24.64
N GLY A 34 6.07 52.61 25.19
CA GLY A 34 6.56 53.93 25.55
C GLY A 34 7.71 53.94 26.56
N GLY A 35 8.94 53.69 26.11
CA GLY A 35 10.13 54.08 26.87
C GLY A 35 11.40 53.30 26.53
N GLY A 36 12.19 53.80 25.57
CA GLY A 36 13.57 53.33 25.35
C GLY A 36 13.97 53.30 23.88
N GLY A 37 14.34 54.46 23.34
CA GLY A 37 14.73 54.60 21.95
C GLY A 37 16.04 53.88 21.59
N ARG A 38 16.04 53.26 20.41
CA ARG A 38 17.19 53.19 19.49
C ARG A 38 16.67 52.86 18.09
N THR A 39 16.54 53.92 17.29
CA THR A 39 16.57 53.97 15.81
C THR A 39 16.31 52.66 15.04
N ALA A 40 15.07 52.44 14.63
CA ALA A 40 14.71 51.52 13.55
C ALA A 40 13.67 52.19 12.64
N ASP A 41 14.23 53.08 11.83
CA ASP A 41 13.95 53.40 10.44
C ASP A 41 12.54 53.30 9.83
N ALA A 42 12.21 54.33 9.05
CA ALA A 42 11.00 54.54 8.27
C ALA A 42 10.80 53.51 7.13
N ALA A 43 11.54 52.41 7.12
CA ALA A 43 11.53 51.37 6.09
C ALA A 43 10.33 50.40 6.17
N VAL A 44 9.62 50.33 7.31
CA VAL A 44 8.56 49.33 7.52
C VAL A 44 7.19 49.76 6.95
N ARG A 45 6.96 51.06 6.69
CA ARG A 45 5.68 51.55 6.12
C ARG A 45 5.65 51.68 4.60
N ALA A 46 6.75 51.39 3.90
CA ALA A 46 6.82 51.44 2.43
C ALA A 46 6.41 50.13 1.73
N ALA A 47 6.04 49.07 2.48
CA ALA A 47 5.80 47.73 1.91
C ALA A 47 4.38 47.47 1.36
N VAL A 48 3.45 48.44 1.40
CA VAL A 48 2.06 48.24 0.92
C VAL A 48 1.75 48.97 -0.39
N ALA A 49 2.69 49.73 -0.95
CA ALA A 49 2.49 50.32 -2.27
C ALA A 49 3.82 50.44 -3.03
N GLY A 50 4.04 49.54 -4.00
CA GLY A 50 5.00 49.79 -5.07
C GLY A 50 5.92 48.63 -5.42
N ARG A 51 5.83 48.23 -6.69
CA ARG A 51 6.87 47.65 -7.57
C ARG A 51 7.62 46.42 -7.07
N ARG A 52 7.40 45.32 -7.80
CA ARG A 52 8.26 44.14 -7.87
C ARG A 52 9.70 44.54 -8.20
N THR A 53 10.54 44.75 -7.18
CA THR A 53 11.98 44.74 -7.34
C THR A 53 12.47 43.35 -6.99
N HIS A 54 12.78 42.55 -8.02
CA HIS A 54 13.54 41.33 -7.86
C HIS A 54 14.88 41.68 -7.20
N ALA A 55 15.02 41.38 -5.90
CA ALA A 55 16.32 41.37 -5.25
C ALA A 55 17.15 40.25 -5.88
N GLN A 56 18.04 40.64 -6.81
CA GLN A 56 19.01 39.75 -7.42
C GLN A 56 20.06 39.38 -6.36
N ALA A 57 19.89 38.21 -5.74
CA ALA A 57 21.02 37.53 -5.13
C ALA A 57 22.00 37.11 -6.25
N ALA A 58 23.23 37.60 -6.18
CA ALA A 58 24.29 37.39 -7.17
C ALA A 58 24.88 35.96 -7.12
N VAL A 59 24.05 34.97 -7.42
CA VAL A 59 24.51 33.67 -7.93
C VAL A 59 24.21 33.68 -9.41
N ARG A 60 25.20 33.36 -10.27
CA ARG A 60 24.97 33.20 -11.72
C ARG A 60 23.93 32.10 -11.93
N SER A 61 22.66 32.49 -12.04
CA SER A 61 21.58 31.60 -12.45
C SER A 61 21.92 31.09 -13.86
N PRO A 62 21.96 29.78 -14.11
CA PRO A 62 22.02 29.24 -15.47
C PRO A 62 21.02 29.96 -16.38
N ASP A 63 21.39 30.30 -17.61
CA ASP A 63 20.52 31.02 -18.55
C ASP A 63 19.17 30.29 -18.78
N ALA A 64 19.15 28.97 -18.60
CA ALA A 64 17.95 28.14 -18.59
C ALA A 64 16.89 28.59 -17.57
N TRP A 65 17.30 29.21 -16.44
CA TRP A 65 16.39 29.73 -15.40
C TRP A 65 15.80 31.11 -15.75
N ARG A 66 16.12 31.65 -16.92
CA ARG A 66 15.59 32.94 -17.39
C ARG A 66 14.62 32.80 -18.55
N SER A 67 14.39 31.57 -19.03
CA SER A 67 13.41 31.34 -20.09
C SER A 67 11.99 31.66 -19.60
N ARG A 68 11.14 32.12 -20.52
CA ARG A 68 9.72 32.41 -20.23
C ARG A 68 8.99 31.16 -19.72
N GLU A 69 9.33 29.99 -20.27
CA GLU A 69 8.76 28.71 -19.86
C GLU A 69 9.15 28.34 -18.44
N TRP A 70 10.44 28.49 -18.09
CA TRP A 70 10.91 28.21 -16.73
C TRP A 70 10.29 29.16 -15.71
N ARG A 71 10.18 30.46 -16.03
CA ARG A 71 9.49 31.42 -15.15
C ARG A 71 8.02 31.07 -14.95
N ARG A 72 7.31 30.75 -16.02
CA ARG A 72 5.91 30.29 -15.93
C ARG A 72 5.79 29.03 -15.07
N ALA A 73 6.73 28.10 -15.20
CA ALA A 73 6.79 26.88 -14.40
C ALA A 73 6.97 27.17 -12.90
N VAL A 74 7.85 28.11 -12.53
CA VAL A 74 8.05 28.56 -11.14
C VAL A 74 6.80 29.23 -10.59
N ASP A 75 6.20 30.17 -11.33
CA ASP A 75 4.99 30.89 -10.90
C ASP A 75 3.81 29.94 -10.63
N GLN A 76 3.61 28.93 -11.48
CA GLN A 76 2.58 27.91 -11.31
C GLN A 76 2.80 27.09 -10.03
N ARG A 77 4.05 26.67 -9.77
CA ARG A 77 4.39 25.92 -8.55
C ARG A 77 4.24 26.78 -7.30
N ALA A 78 4.63 28.05 -7.37
CA ALA A 78 4.44 29.00 -6.28
C ALA A 78 2.95 29.21 -5.96
N ALA A 79 2.10 29.34 -6.98
CA ALA A 79 0.66 29.45 -6.79
C ALA A 79 0.07 28.22 -6.06
N PHE A 80 0.51 27.02 -6.42
CA PHE A 80 0.11 25.78 -5.76
C PHE A 80 0.63 25.69 -4.31
N LEU A 81 1.91 25.98 -4.09
CA LEU A 81 2.57 25.82 -2.79
C LEU A 81 2.14 26.88 -1.77
N ARG A 82 1.72 28.07 -2.20
CA ARG A 82 1.31 29.18 -1.33
C ARG A 82 0.28 28.77 -0.27
N ARG A 83 -0.66 27.90 -0.62
CA ARG A 83 -1.69 27.43 0.33
C ARG A 83 -1.10 26.65 1.51
N HIS A 84 0.01 25.92 1.31
CA HIS A 84 0.61 25.09 2.36
C HIS A 84 1.32 25.95 3.40
N LEU A 85 1.83 27.13 2.99
CA LEU A 85 2.31 28.16 3.93
C LEU A 85 1.13 28.75 4.71
N ALA A 86 0.03 29.07 4.04
CA ALA A 86 -1.18 29.61 4.67
C ALA A 86 -1.80 28.63 5.69
N ASP A 87 -1.75 27.33 5.39
CA ASP A 87 -2.20 26.26 6.28
C ASP A 87 -1.25 26.00 7.47
N GLY A 88 -0.12 26.72 7.57
CA GLY A 88 0.87 26.56 8.64
C GLY A 88 1.72 25.29 8.54
N MET A 89 1.72 24.61 7.39
CA MET A 89 2.52 23.40 7.17
C MET A 89 4.00 23.71 6.91
N LEU A 90 4.30 24.96 6.57
CA LEU A 90 5.61 25.46 6.20
C LEU A 90 5.81 26.87 6.76
N ALA A 91 6.97 27.14 7.35
CA ALA A 91 7.40 28.45 7.82
C ALA A 91 8.53 29.01 6.94
N ALA A 92 8.76 30.32 6.99
CA ALA A 92 9.87 30.96 6.26
C ALA A 92 11.25 30.39 6.65
N SER A 93 11.39 29.93 7.89
CA SER A 93 12.59 29.29 8.44
C SER A 93 12.67 27.77 8.19
N SER A 94 11.65 27.15 7.60
CA SER A 94 11.63 25.71 7.37
C SER A 94 12.74 25.27 6.43
N HIS A 95 13.41 24.18 6.77
CA HIS A 95 14.24 23.42 5.85
C HIS A 95 13.32 22.56 4.97
N ALA A 96 13.16 22.97 3.72
CA ALA A 96 12.22 22.38 2.78
C ALA A 96 12.95 21.65 1.64
N VAL A 97 12.54 20.42 1.34
CA VAL A 97 13.13 19.60 0.28
C VAL A 97 12.11 19.33 -0.82
N CYS A 98 12.48 19.64 -2.08
CA CYS A 98 11.68 19.37 -3.26
C CYS A 98 12.27 18.21 -4.07
N LEU A 99 11.45 17.21 -4.39
CA LEU A 99 11.88 16.03 -5.16
C LEU A 99 11.48 16.10 -6.64
N GLY A 100 10.62 17.04 -7.05
CA GLY A 100 10.09 17.15 -8.42
C GLY A 100 10.85 18.12 -9.33
N GLY A 101 11.83 18.86 -8.81
CA GLY A 101 12.73 19.69 -9.62
C GLY A 101 13.18 20.99 -8.98
N VAL A 102 14.07 21.71 -9.68
CA VAL A 102 14.65 22.98 -9.20
C VAL A 102 13.66 24.14 -9.21
N GLU A 103 12.65 24.07 -10.07
CA GLU A 103 11.56 25.03 -10.18
C GLU A 103 10.73 25.09 -8.88
N GLU A 104 10.53 23.95 -8.23
CA GLU A 104 9.77 23.84 -6.98
C GLU A 104 10.52 24.49 -5.81
N ALA A 105 11.83 24.23 -5.72
CA ALA A 105 12.68 24.87 -4.71
C ALA A 105 12.76 26.38 -4.94
N MET A 106 12.85 26.83 -6.20
CA MET A 106 12.81 28.25 -6.52
C MET A 106 11.48 28.88 -6.09
N ALA A 107 10.36 28.23 -6.41
CA ALA A 107 9.02 28.70 -6.05
C ALA A 107 8.88 28.90 -4.54
N LEU A 108 9.35 27.95 -3.72
CA LEU A 108 9.33 28.09 -2.26
C LEU A 108 10.18 29.26 -1.77
N ARG A 109 11.37 29.48 -2.35
CA ARG A 109 12.20 30.64 -1.99
C ARG A 109 11.56 31.97 -2.34
N GLU A 110 10.89 32.07 -3.49
CA GLU A 110 10.13 33.28 -3.87
C GLU A 110 8.91 33.52 -2.96
N LEU A 111 8.39 32.46 -2.33
CA LEU A 111 7.39 32.54 -1.27
C LEU A 111 7.99 32.84 0.12
N GLY A 112 9.31 33.05 0.24
CA GLY A 112 9.99 33.43 1.48
C GLY A 112 10.62 32.28 2.26
N VAL A 113 10.61 31.05 1.74
CA VAL A 113 11.19 29.88 2.41
C VAL A 113 12.65 29.73 1.98
N VAL A 114 13.53 30.46 2.66
CA VAL A 114 14.94 30.63 2.25
C VAL A 114 15.69 29.29 2.23
N GLY A 115 15.35 28.38 3.14
CA GLY A 115 15.95 27.05 3.28
C GLY A 115 15.51 26.02 2.23
N ALA A 116 14.71 26.39 1.23
CA ALA A 116 14.22 25.42 0.24
C ALA A 116 15.31 24.97 -0.73
N VAL A 117 15.38 23.66 -0.98
CA VAL A 117 16.37 23.03 -1.87
C VAL A 117 15.74 21.86 -2.64
N ALA A 118 16.17 21.67 -3.88
CA ALA A 118 15.78 20.54 -4.71
C ALA A 118 16.81 19.41 -4.65
N VAL A 119 16.35 18.17 -4.79
CA VAL A 119 17.21 17.02 -5.08
C VAL A 119 17.26 16.83 -6.58
N ALA A 120 18.46 16.82 -7.15
CA ALA A 120 18.66 16.65 -8.59
C ALA A 120 19.86 15.75 -8.87
N LYS A 121 19.94 15.21 -10.11
CA LYS A 121 21.10 14.41 -10.55
C LYS A 121 22.39 15.23 -10.57
N LYS A 122 22.32 16.51 -10.91
CA LYS A 122 23.45 17.44 -10.96
C LYS A 122 23.30 18.50 -9.88
N ARG A 123 24.37 18.72 -9.11
CA ARG A 123 24.43 19.79 -8.10
C ARG A 123 24.32 21.16 -8.78
N SER A 124 23.49 22.05 -8.24
CA SER A 124 23.36 23.43 -8.73
C SER A 124 23.06 24.36 -7.56
N PRO A 125 24.09 24.78 -6.80
CA PRO A 125 23.90 25.63 -5.64
C PRO A 125 23.37 27.02 -6.02
N PRO A 126 22.55 27.67 -5.17
CA PRO A 126 22.07 27.17 -3.88
C PRO A 126 20.78 26.34 -4.00
N LEU A 127 20.21 26.18 -5.20
CA LEU A 127 18.87 25.62 -5.40
C LEU A 127 18.81 24.09 -5.44
N ALA A 128 19.91 23.40 -5.74
CA ALA A 128 19.91 21.96 -5.91
C ALA A 128 21.14 21.26 -5.29
N VAL A 129 20.87 20.20 -4.55
CA VAL A 129 21.87 19.23 -4.08
C VAL A 129 21.86 17.99 -4.96
N ALA A 130 23.03 17.36 -5.11
CA ALA A 130 23.13 16.10 -5.84
C ALA A 130 22.58 14.96 -4.97
N GLY A 131 21.66 14.17 -5.50
CA GLY A 131 21.09 13.02 -4.82
C GLY A 131 20.36 12.07 -5.77
N ASN A 132 19.94 10.94 -5.24
CA ASN A 132 19.13 9.95 -5.96
C ASN A 132 18.15 9.27 -5.03
N ASP A 133 17.20 8.54 -5.62
CA ASP A 133 16.08 7.91 -4.91
C ASP A 133 16.47 6.78 -3.93
N HIS A 134 17.74 6.32 -3.93
CA HIS A 134 18.18 5.29 -2.96
C HIS A 134 18.56 5.89 -1.60
N ARG A 135 19.14 7.09 -1.62
CA ARG A 135 19.60 7.78 -0.42
C ARG A 135 19.54 9.28 -0.64
N LEU A 136 18.55 9.92 -0.03
CA LEU A 136 18.44 11.36 -0.05
C LEU A 136 19.60 11.97 0.77
N PRO A 137 20.25 13.04 0.28
CA PRO A 137 21.48 13.59 0.84
C PRO A 137 21.24 14.45 2.10
N PHE A 138 20.39 13.96 3.00
CA PHE A 138 20.02 14.65 4.24
C PHE A 138 20.14 13.69 5.43
N PRO A 139 20.57 14.18 6.61
CA PRO A 139 20.55 13.41 7.84
C PRO A 139 19.13 12.98 8.23
N ASP A 140 19.04 11.96 9.07
CA ASP A 140 17.78 11.53 9.68
C ASP A 140 17.14 12.69 10.46
N SER A 141 15.82 12.83 10.35
CA SER A 141 15.05 13.85 11.09
C SER A 141 15.64 15.27 10.99
N SER A 142 15.96 15.71 9.78
CA SER A 142 16.60 17.01 9.51
C SER A 142 15.76 17.96 8.67
N VAL A 143 14.66 17.50 8.09
CA VAL A 143 13.81 18.22 7.14
C VAL A 143 12.43 18.50 7.75
N ASP A 144 11.98 19.75 7.69
CA ASP A 144 10.68 20.17 8.24
C ASP A 144 9.53 19.90 7.25
N PHE A 145 9.83 19.99 5.95
CA PHE A 145 8.84 19.84 4.88
C PHE A 145 9.43 19.17 3.65
N VAL A 146 8.70 18.21 3.09
CA VAL A 146 9.03 17.57 1.82
C VAL A 146 7.92 17.81 0.82
N PHE A 147 8.25 18.40 -0.33
CA PHE A 147 7.39 18.39 -1.49
C PHE A 147 7.85 17.30 -2.47
N ALA A 148 7.16 16.17 -2.43
CA ALA A 148 7.27 15.18 -3.47
C ALA A 148 6.24 15.55 -4.54
N GLY A 149 6.64 16.29 -5.59
CA GLY A 149 5.79 16.45 -6.77
C GLY A 149 5.51 15.08 -7.42
N ARG A 150 5.61 14.94 -8.73
CA ARG A 150 5.45 13.63 -9.38
C ARG A 150 6.64 12.66 -9.18
N ALA A 151 7.46 12.89 -8.15
CA ALA A 151 8.67 12.13 -7.87
C ALA A 151 8.39 10.64 -7.61
N LEU A 152 7.28 10.32 -6.93
CA LEU A 152 6.89 8.94 -6.69
C LEU A 152 6.45 8.25 -7.99
N ASP A 153 5.64 8.92 -8.82
CA ASP A 153 5.18 8.36 -10.11
C ASP A 153 6.33 7.98 -11.05
N VAL A 154 7.42 8.76 -11.04
CA VAL A 154 8.57 8.54 -11.93
C VAL A 154 9.62 7.59 -11.36
N SER A 155 9.57 7.31 -10.06
CA SER A 155 10.57 6.46 -9.41
C SER A 155 10.32 4.99 -9.71
N LYS A 156 11.40 4.27 -10.06
CA LYS A 156 11.35 2.81 -10.19
C LYS A 156 11.39 2.08 -8.83
N ARG A 157 11.61 2.82 -7.75
CA ARG A 157 11.75 2.30 -6.37
C ARG A 157 10.94 3.15 -5.41
N GLN A 158 9.63 3.17 -5.64
CA GLN A 158 8.69 4.00 -4.90
C GLN A 158 8.76 3.76 -3.39
N ALA A 159 8.86 2.49 -2.97
CA ALA A 159 8.98 2.11 -1.56
C ALA A 159 10.27 2.65 -0.90
N ASP A 160 11.39 2.61 -1.61
CA ASP A 160 12.67 3.11 -1.09
C ASP A 160 12.63 4.64 -0.98
N LEU A 161 12.09 5.33 -2.00
CA LEU A 161 11.92 6.78 -1.97
C LEU A 161 10.99 7.21 -0.83
N ALA A 162 9.86 6.52 -0.63
CA ALA A 162 8.94 6.76 0.47
C ALA A 162 9.62 6.57 1.84
N SER A 163 10.42 5.51 1.98
CA SER A 163 11.20 5.24 3.19
C SER A 163 12.24 6.33 3.47
N GLU A 164 12.95 6.80 2.44
CA GLU A 164 13.92 7.89 2.55
C GLU A 164 13.26 9.22 2.90
N VAL A 165 12.10 9.53 2.32
CA VAL A 165 11.28 10.69 2.71
C VAL A 165 10.93 10.61 4.19
N ALA A 166 10.40 9.46 4.64
CA ALA A 166 10.09 9.25 6.05
C ALA A 166 11.33 9.39 6.95
N ARG A 167 12.50 8.91 6.52
CA ARG A 167 13.76 9.00 7.27
C ARG A 167 14.22 10.44 7.50
N ILE A 168 14.24 11.27 6.45
CA ILE A 168 14.78 12.64 6.53
C ILE A 168 13.86 13.61 7.26
N MET A 169 12.55 13.32 7.31
CA MET A 169 11.58 14.21 7.94
C MET A 169 11.69 14.23 9.46
N LYS A 170 11.59 15.42 10.07
CA LYS A 170 11.44 15.57 11.51
C LYS A 170 10.05 15.10 11.98
N PRO A 171 9.90 14.74 13.27
CA PRO A 171 8.59 14.69 13.93
C PRO A 171 7.76 15.93 13.60
N ASP A 172 6.46 15.74 13.36
CA ASP A 172 5.52 16.80 12.97
C ASP A 172 5.79 17.51 11.64
N GLY A 173 6.85 17.11 10.93
CA GLY A 173 7.12 17.56 9.57
C GLY A 173 6.03 17.10 8.60
N HIS A 174 5.83 17.89 7.54
CA HIS A 174 4.78 17.64 6.54
C HIS A 174 5.35 17.14 5.22
N LEU A 175 4.70 16.14 4.64
CA LEU A 175 4.94 15.68 3.27
C LEU A 175 3.74 16.06 2.43
N VAL A 176 3.97 16.78 1.35
CA VAL A 176 2.98 17.00 0.30
C VAL A 176 3.40 16.18 -0.91
N LEU A 177 2.52 15.27 -1.33
CA LEU A 177 2.73 14.36 -2.42
C LEU A 177 1.73 14.60 -3.55
N LEU A 178 2.21 14.67 -4.79
CA LEU A 178 1.37 14.66 -5.99
C LEU A 178 1.56 13.36 -6.76
N THR A 179 0.46 12.69 -7.09
CA THR A 179 0.51 11.45 -7.88
C THR A 179 -0.61 11.39 -8.90
N SER A 180 -0.34 10.85 -10.08
CA SER A 180 -1.37 10.44 -11.03
C SER A 180 -1.97 9.06 -10.70
N GLY A 181 -1.34 8.31 -9.78
CA GLY A 181 -1.86 7.07 -9.23
C GLY A 181 -2.75 7.34 -8.01
N ALA A 182 -2.97 6.31 -7.18
CA ALA A 182 -3.76 6.41 -5.95
C ALA A 182 -5.21 6.90 -6.21
N GLY A 183 -5.73 6.69 -7.42
CA GLY A 183 -7.07 7.12 -7.81
C GLY A 183 -8.17 6.30 -7.13
N ASP A 184 -7.90 5.00 -6.95
CA ASP A 184 -8.75 4.04 -6.28
C ASP A 184 -8.33 3.81 -4.82
N ALA A 185 -9.21 3.18 -4.05
CA ALA A 185 -9.00 2.98 -2.62
C ALA A 185 -7.84 2.02 -2.31
N TYR A 186 -7.57 1.04 -3.17
CA TYR A 186 -6.48 0.07 -2.98
C TYR A 186 -5.12 0.70 -3.23
N SER A 187 -4.97 1.48 -4.31
CA SER A 187 -3.71 2.13 -4.63
C SER A 187 -3.39 3.24 -3.64
N LEU A 188 -4.39 4.00 -3.15
CA LEU A 188 -4.22 4.95 -2.06
C LEU A 188 -3.74 4.27 -0.77
N ARG A 189 -4.33 3.12 -0.41
CA ARG A 189 -3.92 2.34 0.75
C ARG A 189 -2.48 1.82 0.62
N SER A 190 -2.16 1.28 -0.56
CA SER A 190 -0.83 0.76 -0.86
C SER A 190 0.22 1.87 -0.70
N LEU A 191 -0.08 3.09 -1.17
CA LEU A 191 0.77 4.27 -0.95
C LEU A 191 0.91 4.61 0.54
N GLN A 192 -0.18 4.60 1.31
CA GLN A 192 -0.13 4.82 2.76
C GLN A 192 0.72 3.77 3.48
N ALA A 193 0.65 2.50 3.06
CA ALA A 193 1.42 1.40 3.65
C ALA A 193 2.93 1.55 3.43
N LEU A 194 3.35 2.26 2.36
CA LEU A 194 4.76 2.62 2.15
C LEU A 194 5.25 3.72 3.11
N LEU A 195 4.35 4.41 3.81
CA LEU A 195 4.64 5.53 4.71
C LEU A 195 4.13 5.27 6.14
N PRO A 196 4.53 4.17 6.82
CA PRO A 196 3.92 3.75 8.08
C PRO A 196 4.14 4.72 9.25
N THR A 197 5.15 5.60 9.17
CA THR A 197 5.42 6.62 10.21
C THR A 197 4.73 7.96 9.93
N LEU A 198 3.95 8.05 8.86
CA LEU A 198 3.25 9.26 8.46
C LEU A 198 1.74 9.03 8.48
N ARG A 199 1.01 9.97 9.09
CA ARG A 199 -0.45 10.00 9.06
C ARG A 199 -0.94 10.83 7.88
N LEU A 200 -1.81 10.28 7.06
CA LEU A 200 -2.53 11.05 6.03
C LEU A 200 -3.47 12.05 6.71
N LEU A 201 -3.30 13.34 6.42
CA LEU A 201 -4.15 14.43 6.91
C LEU A 201 -5.18 14.87 5.87
N ARG A 202 -4.83 14.78 4.59
CA ARG A 202 -5.67 15.28 3.49
C ARG A 202 -5.45 14.47 2.23
N SER A 203 -6.53 14.13 1.54
CA SER A 203 -6.52 13.60 0.18
C SER A 203 -7.52 14.39 -0.65
N ARG A 204 -7.09 14.91 -1.80
CA ARG A 204 -8.02 15.57 -2.74
C ARG A 204 -7.54 15.44 -4.17
N GLU A 205 -8.49 15.51 -5.07
CA GLU A 205 -8.24 15.59 -6.50
C GLU A 205 -7.93 17.04 -6.91
N ILE A 206 -6.94 17.22 -7.80
CA ILE A 206 -6.54 18.50 -8.36
C ILE A 206 -6.30 18.34 -9.87
N ASN A 207 -6.45 19.45 -10.60
CA ASN A 207 -6.11 19.49 -12.03
C ASN A 207 -4.60 19.70 -12.18
N GLY A 208 -3.94 18.77 -12.89
CA GLY A 208 -2.55 18.86 -13.29
C GLY A 208 -2.30 19.96 -14.33
N PRO A 209 -1.04 20.35 -14.53
CA PRO A 209 -0.66 21.40 -15.49
C PRO A 209 -1.06 21.09 -16.94
N ASP A 210 -1.15 19.80 -17.27
CA ASP A 210 -1.52 19.20 -18.55
C ASP A 210 -3.01 18.81 -18.63
N ARG A 211 -3.84 19.27 -17.67
CA ARG A 211 -5.25 18.86 -17.49
C ARG A 211 -5.44 17.40 -17.10
N SER A 212 -4.37 16.69 -16.72
CA SER A 212 -4.50 15.38 -16.09
C SER A 212 -5.14 15.50 -14.71
N THR A 213 -5.85 14.47 -14.28
CA THR A 213 -6.30 14.36 -12.89
C THR A 213 -5.12 13.91 -12.04
N LEU A 214 -4.77 14.70 -11.01
CA LEU A 214 -3.77 14.35 -10.01
C LEU A 214 -4.43 14.27 -8.63
N ARG A 215 -3.90 13.42 -7.77
CA ARG A 215 -4.25 13.39 -6.36
C ARG A 215 -3.15 14.07 -5.56
N GLU A 216 -3.56 15.01 -4.72
CA GLU A 216 -2.72 15.61 -3.70
C GLU A 216 -2.97 14.91 -2.37
N LEU A 217 -1.89 14.43 -1.77
CA LEU A 217 -1.88 13.82 -0.45
C LEU A 217 -1.01 14.66 0.48
N VAL A 218 -1.55 15.01 1.65
CA VAL A 218 -0.79 15.68 2.70
C VAL A 218 -0.65 14.74 3.88
N PHE A 219 0.58 14.49 4.27
CA PHE A 219 0.94 13.64 5.38
C PHE A 219 1.66 14.44 6.47
N ARG A 220 1.58 13.98 7.71
CA ARG A 220 2.37 14.47 8.84
C ARG A 220 3.07 13.32 9.54
N LYS A 221 4.36 13.47 9.81
CA LYS A 221 5.15 12.45 10.53
C LYS A 221 4.76 12.43 12.00
N HIS A 222 4.56 11.23 12.55
CA HIS A 222 4.22 11.04 13.96
C HIS A 222 5.34 11.53 14.88
N ALA A 223 4.98 12.18 15.99
CA ALA A 223 5.89 12.44 17.09
C ALA A 223 6.10 11.15 17.91
N GLY A 224 7.33 10.64 17.97
CA GLY A 224 7.72 9.59 18.92
C GLY A 224 7.82 8.15 18.40
N VAL A 225 7.61 7.87 17.11
CA VAL A 225 7.86 6.52 16.55
C VAL A 225 9.23 6.50 15.86
N SER A 226 10.26 6.11 16.60
CA SER A 226 11.49 5.58 16.00
C SER A 226 11.18 4.20 15.41
N SER A 227 11.73 3.88 14.24
CA SER A 227 11.36 2.78 13.35
C SER A 227 11.65 1.36 13.87
N THR A 228 11.52 1.09 15.18
CA THR A 228 11.94 -0.17 15.80
C THR A 228 10.81 -0.97 16.45
N THR A 229 9.55 -0.58 16.27
CA THR A 229 8.42 -1.41 16.74
C THR A 229 7.30 -1.44 15.72
N THR A 230 7.34 -2.42 14.82
CA THR A 230 6.12 -3.06 14.31
C THR A 230 5.48 -3.82 15.47
N GLY A 231 4.93 -3.07 16.41
CA GLY A 231 4.04 -3.57 17.46
C GLY A 231 2.62 -3.23 17.03
N THR A 232 1.91 -4.24 16.55
CA THR A 232 0.47 -4.21 16.30
C THR A 232 -0.24 -3.61 17.50
N SER A 233 -0.72 -2.37 17.38
CA SER A 233 -1.68 -1.81 18.34
C SER A 233 -3.01 -2.52 18.12
N SER A 234 -3.15 -3.69 18.74
CA SER A 234 -4.42 -4.36 18.93
C SER A 234 -5.23 -3.53 19.93
N SER A 235 -6.14 -2.70 19.43
CA SER A 235 -7.26 -2.23 20.25
C SER A 235 -8.15 -3.45 20.52
N SER A 236 -7.99 -4.04 21.70
CA SER A 236 -8.87 -5.08 22.22
C SER A 236 -10.23 -4.48 22.57
N ASN A 237 -11.13 -4.43 21.60
CA ASN A 237 -12.56 -4.50 21.87
C ASN A 237 -13.02 -5.88 21.43
N GLY A 238 -13.48 -6.66 22.41
CA GLY A 238 -13.91 -8.04 22.21
C GLY A 238 -15.22 -8.08 21.43
N ASP A 239 -15.10 -8.41 20.15
CA ASP A 239 -16.16 -9.00 19.34
C ASP A 239 -15.50 -10.11 18.49
N ASN A 240 -16.16 -11.27 18.40
CA ASN A 240 -15.65 -12.54 17.86
C ASN A 240 -14.77 -12.44 16.59
N PRO A 241 -13.62 -13.15 16.50
CA PRO A 241 -12.71 -13.03 15.37
C PRO A 241 -13.09 -14.02 14.26
N ALA A 242 -14.11 -13.69 13.47
CA ALA A 242 -14.00 -14.01 12.05
C ALA A 242 -13.04 -12.95 11.50
N SER A 243 -11.81 -13.35 11.21
CA SER A 243 -10.64 -12.52 10.88
C SER A 243 -10.85 -11.63 9.65
N SER A 244 -11.64 -10.56 9.76
CA SER A 244 -11.78 -9.57 8.70
C SER A 244 -10.42 -8.89 8.51
N CYS A 245 -9.89 -8.93 7.29
CA CYS A 245 -8.66 -8.22 6.99
C CYS A 245 -8.83 -6.74 7.35
N THR A 246 -7.80 -6.12 7.92
CA THR A 246 -7.80 -4.76 8.49
C THR A 246 -8.33 -3.67 7.53
N HIS A 247 -8.50 -3.97 6.23
CA HIS A 247 -8.88 -3.06 5.14
C HIS A 247 -10.05 -3.64 4.33
N HIS A 248 -11.00 -4.23 5.05
CA HIS A 248 -12.10 -5.00 4.51
C HIS A 248 -12.92 -4.22 3.46
N ASP A 249 -13.38 -3.01 3.79
CA ASP A 249 -14.28 -2.21 2.94
C ASP A 249 -13.68 -1.85 1.57
N GLN A 250 -12.37 -1.57 1.50
CA GLN A 250 -11.74 -1.20 0.23
C GLN A 250 -11.58 -2.41 -0.68
N LYS A 251 -11.18 -3.56 -0.12
CA LYS A 251 -11.05 -4.79 -0.90
C LYS A 251 -12.41 -5.28 -1.40
N LEU A 252 -13.48 -5.08 -0.62
CA LEU A 252 -14.85 -5.37 -1.07
C LEU A 252 -15.26 -4.56 -2.32
N GLN A 253 -14.82 -3.31 -2.47
CA GLN A 253 -15.10 -2.52 -3.69
C GLN A 253 -14.49 -3.18 -4.93
N ILE A 254 -13.24 -3.66 -4.82
CA ILE A 254 -12.57 -4.38 -5.92
C ILE A 254 -13.27 -5.72 -6.20
N ILE A 255 -13.66 -6.45 -5.15
CA ILE A 255 -14.39 -7.71 -5.29
C ILE A 255 -15.73 -7.50 -5.99
N GLY A 256 -16.40 -6.37 -5.76
CA GLY A 256 -17.61 -5.99 -6.49
C GLY A 256 -17.41 -5.80 -8.00
N LEU A 257 -16.17 -5.60 -8.46
CA LEU A 257 -15.79 -5.51 -9.87
C LEU A 257 -15.28 -6.84 -10.44
N ALA A 258 -15.11 -7.87 -9.61
CA ALA A 258 -14.61 -9.18 -10.01
C ALA A 258 -15.63 -9.95 -10.87
N GLU A 259 -15.17 -10.98 -11.58
CA GLU A 259 -16.08 -11.90 -12.23
C GLU A 259 -16.98 -12.63 -11.20
N PRO A 260 -18.24 -12.94 -11.54
CA PRO A 260 -19.14 -13.62 -10.62
C PRO A 260 -18.65 -15.05 -10.34
N LEU A 261 -18.89 -15.53 -9.12
CA LEU A 261 -18.69 -16.95 -8.80
C LEU A 261 -19.68 -17.80 -9.61
N ILE A 262 -19.19 -18.91 -10.12
CA ILE A 262 -19.95 -19.97 -10.77
C ILE A 262 -20.82 -20.62 -9.69
N GLN A 263 -22.11 -20.33 -9.68
CA GLN A 263 -23.02 -20.76 -8.60
C GLN A 263 -23.35 -22.26 -8.65
N GLU A 264 -23.29 -22.89 -9.82
CA GLU A 264 -23.71 -24.27 -10.01
C GLU A 264 -22.56 -25.16 -10.48
N GLU A 265 -22.57 -26.44 -10.07
CA GLU A 265 -21.56 -27.43 -10.47
C GLU A 265 -21.54 -27.55 -12.01
N PRO A 266 -20.40 -27.27 -12.67
CA PRO A 266 -20.36 -27.33 -14.13
C PRO A 266 -20.53 -28.77 -14.65
N ALA A 267 -21.55 -29.01 -15.48
CA ALA A 267 -21.72 -30.30 -16.17
C ALA A 267 -20.53 -30.65 -17.10
N LYS A 268 -19.86 -29.63 -17.65
CA LYS A 268 -18.64 -29.76 -18.46
C LYS A 268 -17.55 -28.81 -17.93
N PRO A 269 -16.80 -29.20 -16.87
CA PRO A 269 -15.87 -28.30 -16.17
C PRO A 269 -14.86 -27.61 -17.10
N TRP A 270 -14.28 -28.35 -18.03
CA TRP A 270 -13.25 -27.82 -18.94
C TRP A 270 -13.76 -26.70 -19.88
N LEU A 271 -15.04 -26.73 -20.28
CA LEU A 271 -15.64 -25.69 -21.13
C LEU A 271 -15.91 -24.45 -20.30
N THR A 272 -16.52 -24.64 -19.13
CA THR A 272 -16.82 -23.55 -18.21
C THR A 272 -15.54 -22.86 -17.76
N LEU A 273 -14.48 -23.61 -17.46
CA LEU A 273 -13.16 -23.09 -17.13
C LEU A 273 -12.60 -22.21 -18.26
N LYS A 274 -12.58 -22.72 -19.50
CA LYS A 274 -12.08 -21.93 -20.65
C LYS A 274 -12.83 -20.63 -20.85
N ARG A 275 -14.12 -20.59 -20.52
CA ARG A 275 -14.93 -19.37 -20.54
C ARG A 275 -14.60 -18.47 -19.35
N ASN A 276 -14.48 -19.04 -18.14
CA ASN A 276 -14.21 -18.29 -16.92
C ASN A 276 -12.85 -17.58 -16.98
N VAL A 277 -11.79 -18.27 -17.42
CA VAL A 277 -10.43 -17.71 -17.56
C VAL A 277 -10.40 -16.48 -18.46
N LYS A 278 -11.29 -16.37 -19.45
CA LYS A 278 -11.40 -15.17 -20.31
C LYS A 278 -12.09 -13.99 -19.61
N ASN A 279 -12.87 -14.26 -18.57
CA ASN A 279 -13.64 -13.27 -17.84
C ASN A 279 -12.95 -12.79 -16.55
N ILE A 280 -11.91 -13.48 -16.10
CA ILE A 280 -11.13 -13.13 -14.90
C ILE A 280 -10.74 -11.65 -14.94
N LYS A 281 -11.10 -10.93 -13.89
CA LYS A 281 -10.74 -9.53 -13.67
C LYS A 281 -9.52 -9.47 -12.76
N TYR A 282 -8.35 -9.58 -13.37
CA TYR A 282 -7.08 -9.52 -12.65
C TYR A 282 -6.94 -8.20 -11.90
N LEU A 283 -6.44 -8.23 -10.66
CA LEU A 283 -6.25 -7.04 -9.83
C LEU A 283 -5.47 -5.91 -10.53
N PRO A 284 -4.38 -6.18 -11.29
CA PRO A 284 -3.66 -5.14 -12.01
C PRO A 284 -4.43 -4.49 -13.17
N ALA A 285 -5.64 -4.97 -13.50
CA ALA A 285 -6.56 -4.30 -14.42
C ALA A 285 -7.60 -3.44 -13.68
N LEU A 286 -7.76 -3.63 -12.37
CA LEU A 286 -8.74 -2.95 -11.52
C LEU A 286 -8.10 -1.84 -10.68
N ALA A 287 -6.83 -1.96 -10.34
CA ALA A 287 -6.12 -1.00 -9.49
C ALA A 287 -4.65 -0.81 -9.91
N ASP A 288 -4.07 0.32 -9.51
CA ASP A 288 -2.63 0.57 -9.61
C ASP A 288 -1.89 -0.23 -8.53
N ILE A 289 -1.05 -1.18 -8.97
CA ILE A 289 -0.27 -2.05 -8.08
C ILE A 289 1.14 -1.50 -7.82
N GLY A 290 1.48 -0.32 -8.37
CA GLY A 290 2.83 0.25 -8.35
C GLY A 290 3.37 0.54 -6.95
N PHE A 291 2.49 0.95 -6.02
CA PHE A 291 2.85 1.34 -4.65
C PHE A 291 3.13 0.14 -3.72
N LYS A 292 3.98 -0.77 -4.17
CA LYS A 292 4.37 -1.99 -3.47
C LYS A 292 5.89 -2.12 -3.49
N ARG A 293 6.44 -2.72 -2.43
CA ARG A 293 7.88 -2.89 -2.22
C ARG A 293 8.43 -4.03 -3.05
N ARG A 294 7.72 -5.15 -3.10
CA ARG A 294 8.07 -6.33 -3.89
C ARG A 294 6.82 -6.95 -4.49
N TYR A 295 7.02 -7.82 -5.47
CA TYR A 295 5.97 -8.55 -6.15
C TYR A 295 6.32 -10.03 -6.04
N VAL A 296 5.44 -10.81 -5.42
CA VAL A 296 5.68 -12.19 -5.02
C VAL A 296 4.61 -13.07 -5.62
N TYR A 297 5.03 -14.17 -6.24
CA TYR A 297 4.14 -15.22 -6.70
C TYR A 297 4.42 -16.51 -5.95
N VAL A 298 3.39 -17.09 -5.34
CA VAL A 298 3.46 -18.36 -4.61
C VAL A 298 2.60 -19.40 -5.31
N ASP A 299 3.24 -20.42 -5.87
CA ASP A 299 2.58 -21.54 -6.54
C ASP A 299 2.51 -22.72 -5.57
N VAL A 300 1.35 -22.91 -4.94
CA VAL A 300 1.10 -23.93 -3.92
C VAL A 300 0.56 -25.20 -4.58
N GLY A 301 1.37 -26.26 -4.58
CA GLY A 301 1.13 -27.45 -5.41
C GLY A 301 1.60 -27.22 -6.85
N ALA A 302 2.86 -26.79 -6.98
CA ALA A 302 3.42 -26.32 -8.24
C ALA A 302 3.64 -27.43 -9.29
N ARG A 303 3.81 -28.68 -8.86
CA ARG A 303 4.09 -29.82 -9.71
C ARG A 303 5.32 -29.61 -10.59
N SER A 304 5.18 -29.58 -11.92
CA SER A 304 6.25 -29.25 -12.86
C SER A 304 6.24 -27.77 -13.19
N HIS A 305 7.38 -27.17 -13.54
CA HIS A 305 7.42 -25.74 -13.88
C HIS A 305 6.46 -25.42 -15.06
N GLY A 306 6.29 -26.34 -16.01
CA GLY A 306 5.34 -26.18 -17.12
C GLY A 306 3.85 -26.28 -16.76
N SER A 307 3.49 -26.70 -15.54
CA SER A 307 2.09 -26.84 -15.11
C SER A 307 1.44 -25.46 -14.88
N SER A 308 2.19 -24.54 -14.28
CA SER A 308 1.69 -23.31 -13.70
C SER A 308 2.60 -22.13 -14.04
N ILE A 309 3.73 -21.98 -13.34
CA ILE A 309 4.72 -20.89 -13.52
C ILE A 309 5.09 -20.67 -14.99
N GLY A 310 5.54 -21.73 -15.67
CA GLY A 310 5.99 -21.72 -17.05
C GLY A 310 4.91 -21.54 -18.10
N ARG A 311 3.63 -21.53 -17.69
CA ARG A 311 2.48 -21.56 -18.60
C ARG A 311 1.56 -20.38 -18.42
N TRP A 312 0.54 -20.48 -17.57
CA TRP A 312 -0.49 -19.45 -17.47
C TRP A 312 0.06 -18.19 -16.79
N PHE A 313 0.86 -18.37 -15.73
CA PHE A 313 1.40 -17.26 -14.95
C PHE A 313 2.28 -16.38 -15.83
N ARG A 314 3.26 -16.95 -16.56
CA ARG A 314 4.09 -16.20 -17.52
C ARG A 314 3.35 -15.56 -18.70
N LYS A 315 2.12 -16.00 -19.00
CA LYS A 315 1.29 -15.36 -20.03
C LYS A 315 0.52 -14.16 -19.48
N GLN A 316 0.23 -14.16 -18.18
CA GLN A 316 -0.54 -13.09 -17.54
C GLN A 316 0.34 -12.09 -16.82
N TYR A 317 1.43 -12.52 -16.21
CA TYR A 317 2.39 -11.71 -15.46
C TYR A 317 3.77 -11.73 -16.13
N PRO A 318 4.59 -10.68 -15.97
CA PRO A 318 4.36 -9.48 -15.14
C PRO A 318 3.28 -8.54 -15.69
N LYS A 319 2.55 -7.86 -14.80
CA LYS A 319 1.62 -6.77 -15.12
C LYS A 319 2.20 -5.44 -14.64
N GLN A 320 1.82 -4.34 -15.31
CA GLN A 320 2.28 -2.97 -14.96
C GLN A 320 3.81 -2.84 -14.87
N ASN A 321 4.58 -3.66 -15.62
CA ASN A 321 6.04 -3.64 -15.67
C ASN A 321 6.77 -4.00 -14.35
N HIS A 322 6.17 -4.83 -13.50
CA HIS A 322 6.76 -5.30 -12.24
C HIS A 322 7.20 -6.76 -12.29
N SER A 323 8.48 -7.04 -12.03
CA SER A 323 9.03 -8.40 -11.96
C SER A 323 8.68 -9.11 -10.65
N PHE A 324 8.46 -10.42 -10.71
CA PHE A 324 8.05 -11.22 -9.56
C PHE A 324 9.18 -12.10 -9.01
N GLU A 325 9.29 -12.15 -7.69
CA GLU A 325 9.94 -13.24 -6.95
C GLU A 325 9.00 -14.44 -6.93
N VAL A 326 9.45 -15.61 -7.38
CA VAL A 326 8.58 -16.79 -7.54
C VAL A 326 8.97 -17.89 -6.56
N PHE A 327 8.00 -18.37 -5.80
CA PHE A 327 8.12 -19.53 -4.92
C PHE A 327 7.27 -20.68 -5.45
N ALA A 328 7.88 -21.85 -5.64
CA ALA A 328 7.21 -23.08 -6.02
C ALA A 328 7.15 -24.03 -4.81
N VAL A 329 5.97 -24.33 -4.30
CA VAL A 329 5.78 -25.31 -3.22
C VAL A 329 5.43 -26.66 -3.85
N GLU A 330 6.32 -27.64 -3.69
CA GLU A 330 6.15 -28.96 -4.29
C GLU A 330 6.68 -30.07 -3.39
N ALA A 331 5.80 -31.00 -3.02
CA ALA A 331 6.10 -32.06 -2.07
C ALA A 331 6.73 -33.30 -2.72
N ASP A 332 6.42 -33.61 -3.98
CA ASP A 332 6.90 -34.80 -4.67
C ASP A 332 8.32 -34.59 -5.23
N PRO A 333 9.33 -35.34 -4.74
CA PRO A 333 10.70 -35.20 -5.20
C PRO A 333 10.91 -35.47 -6.69
N ALA A 334 9.96 -36.14 -7.34
CA ALA A 334 10.00 -36.38 -8.78
C ALA A 334 10.07 -35.08 -9.61
N PHE A 335 9.59 -33.94 -9.09
CA PHE A 335 9.60 -32.67 -9.79
C PHE A 335 10.73 -31.72 -9.36
N HIS A 336 11.38 -31.97 -8.22
CA HIS A 336 12.38 -31.05 -7.64
C HIS A 336 13.55 -30.76 -8.59
N GLY A 337 14.02 -31.79 -9.31
CA GLY A 337 15.13 -31.66 -10.26
C GLY A 337 14.87 -30.67 -11.40
N GLU A 338 13.60 -30.50 -11.81
CA GLU A 338 13.26 -29.54 -12.86
C GLU A 338 13.54 -28.09 -12.42
N TYR A 339 13.22 -27.76 -11.16
CA TYR A 339 13.36 -26.42 -10.61
C TYR A 339 14.80 -26.01 -10.36
N ALA A 340 15.72 -26.96 -10.13
CA ALA A 340 17.14 -26.68 -9.92
C ALA A 340 17.77 -25.88 -11.08
N THR A 341 17.22 -26.00 -12.29
CA THR A 341 17.69 -25.29 -13.49
C THR A 341 16.95 -23.99 -13.79
N LYS A 342 15.86 -23.68 -13.06
CA LYS A 342 14.99 -22.53 -13.33
C LYS A 342 15.47 -21.30 -12.56
N LYS A 343 16.17 -20.40 -13.26
CA LYS A 343 16.56 -19.10 -12.69
C LYS A 343 15.33 -18.29 -12.28
N GLY A 344 15.41 -17.64 -11.12
CA GLY A 344 14.35 -16.76 -10.59
C GLY A 344 13.17 -17.50 -9.95
N VAL A 345 13.27 -18.81 -9.73
CA VAL A 345 12.27 -19.61 -8.99
C VAL A 345 12.93 -20.27 -7.78
N THR A 346 12.37 -20.04 -6.61
CA THR A 346 12.78 -20.68 -5.35
C THR A 346 11.87 -21.87 -5.09
N LEU A 347 12.43 -23.08 -5.11
CA LEU A 347 11.70 -24.30 -4.74
C LEU A 347 11.61 -24.41 -3.21
N LEU A 348 10.41 -24.65 -2.71
CA LEU A 348 10.10 -25.06 -1.35
C LEU A 348 9.71 -26.55 -1.41
N PRO A 349 10.65 -27.48 -1.14
CA PRO A 349 10.48 -28.92 -1.34
C PRO A 349 9.67 -29.57 -0.21
N TYR A 350 8.50 -29.00 0.08
CA TYR A 350 7.64 -29.35 1.21
C TYR A 350 6.18 -29.43 0.75
N ALA A 351 5.36 -30.19 1.48
CA ALA A 351 3.91 -30.05 1.38
C ALA A 351 3.44 -28.81 2.15
N ALA A 352 2.62 -27.96 1.53
CA ALA A 352 1.93 -26.90 2.25
C ALA A 352 0.93 -27.53 3.23
N TRP A 353 1.00 -27.12 4.50
CA TRP A 353 0.15 -27.67 5.54
C TRP A 353 -0.16 -26.65 6.65
N VAL A 354 -0.92 -27.08 7.66
CA VAL A 354 -1.37 -26.24 8.77
C VAL A 354 -0.36 -26.17 9.92
N ARG A 355 0.68 -27.01 9.90
CA ARG A 355 1.79 -27.05 10.88
C ARG A 355 3.01 -27.77 10.31
N ASN A 356 4.16 -27.57 10.94
CA ASN A 356 5.39 -28.29 10.59
C ASN A 356 5.32 -29.73 11.10
N GLU A 357 5.23 -30.71 10.20
CA GLU A 357 5.24 -32.14 10.54
C GLU A 357 5.66 -33.00 9.34
N THR A 358 5.75 -34.32 9.53
CA THR A 358 5.93 -35.27 8.43
C THR A 358 4.60 -35.93 8.10
N LEU A 359 4.19 -35.85 6.84
CA LEU A 359 2.89 -36.35 6.39
C LEU A 359 3.01 -37.60 5.53
N ALA A 360 1.98 -38.43 5.57
CA ALA A 360 1.77 -39.49 4.59
C ALA A 360 1.17 -38.87 3.32
N PHE A 361 1.88 -39.01 2.21
CA PHE A 361 1.59 -38.42 0.92
C PHE A 361 1.40 -39.54 -0.11
N GLU A 362 0.18 -39.69 -0.61
CA GLU A 362 -0.16 -40.69 -1.60
C GLU A 362 -0.03 -40.11 -3.01
N ILE A 363 0.67 -40.85 -3.88
CA ILE A 363 0.87 -40.45 -5.27
C ILE A 363 0.07 -41.38 -6.16
N ASN A 364 -0.95 -40.81 -6.80
CA ASN A 364 -1.83 -41.56 -7.69
C ASN A 364 -1.11 -41.86 -9.01
N GLN A 365 -1.24 -43.09 -9.53
CA GLN A 365 -0.97 -43.36 -10.94
C GLN A 365 -2.18 -42.91 -11.76
N GLN A 366 -1.97 -42.26 -12.92
CA GLN A 366 -3.09 -41.89 -13.79
C GLN A 366 -3.87 -43.16 -14.20
N GLY A 367 -5.20 -43.03 -14.23
CA GLY A 367 -6.15 -44.15 -14.39
C GLY A 367 -5.99 -45.01 -15.66
N PRO A 368 -6.82 -46.05 -15.80
CA PRO A 368 -6.64 -47.11 -16.79
C PRO A 368 -6.60 -46.55 -18.21
N GLY A 369 -5.52 -46.84 -18.94
CA GLY A 369 -5.33 -46.44 -20.35
C GLY A 369 -4.19 -45.45 -20.61
N LYS A 370 -3.61 -44.82 -19.59
CA LYS A 370 -2.38 -44.01 -19.72
C LYS A 370 -1.19 -44.73 -19.11
N LYS A 371 -0.51 -45.56 -19.91
CA LYS A 371 0.78 -46.13 -19.50
C LYS A 371 1.76 -44.96 -19.22
N ASN A 372 2.20 -44.83 -17.97
CA ASN A 372 3.29 -43.96 -17.48
C ASN A 372 2.96 -42.50 -17.03
N GLY A 373 1.71 -42.16 -16.72
CA GLY A 373 1.38 -40.82 -16.19
C GLY A 373 1.38 -40.75 -14.66
N ARG A 374 2.31 -40.04 -14.02
CA ARG A 374 2.27 -39.73 -12.57
C ARG A 374 1.18 -38.69 -12.29
N GLY A 375 0.33 -38.90 -11.28
CA GLY A 375 -0.69 -37.95 -10.82
C GLY A 375 -0.09 -36.90 -9.87
N MET A 376 -0.91 -35.94 -9.43
CA MET A 376 -0.52 -35.12 -8.27
C MET A 376 -0.67 -35.98 -7.01
N GLY A 377 0.21 -35.75 -6.04
CA GLY A 377 0.10 -36.41 -4.76
C GLY A 377 -0.82 -35.66 -3.79
N ARG A 378 -1.31 -36.38 -2.79
CA ARG A 378 -2.29 -35.90 -1.82
C ARG A 378 -1.90 -36.31 -0.41
N ILE A 379 -2.12 -35.43 0.55
CA ILE A 379 -1.97 -35.73 1.98
C ILE A 379 -3.12 -36.66 2.42
N ARG A 380 -2.78 -37.77 3.08
CA ARG A 380 -3.76 -38.73 3.62
C ARG A 380 -3.96 -38.50 5.13
N PRO A 381 -5.21 -38.44 5.61
CA PRO A 381 -5.50 -38.61 7.02
C PRO A 381 -5.13 -40.02 7.47
N ALA A 382 -4.73 -40.18 8.74
CA ALA A 382 -4.35 -41.48 9.30
C ALA A 382 -5.52 -42.49 9.21
N GLY A 383 -5.29 -43.67 8.60
CA GLY A 383 -6.21 -44.82 8.65
C GLY A 383 -6.99 -45.17 7.37
N GLY A 384 -6.77 -44.49 6.24
CA GLY A 384 -7.42 -44.83 4.97
C GLY A 384 -6.74 -45.94 4.16
N ALA A 385 -7.51 -46.80 3.48
CA ALA A 385 -6.97 -47.77 2.53
C ALA A 385 -6.26 -47.06 1.35
N SER A 386 -5.04 -47.50 1.03
CA SER A 386 -4.20 -46.93 -0.03
C SER A 386 -4.40 -47.66 -1.35
N SER A 387 -4.55 -46.90 -2.44
CA SER A 387 -4.52 -47.43 -3.81
C SER A 387 -3.25 -47.01 -4.57
N GLY A 388 -2.46 -46.10 -4.00
CA GLY A 388 -1.26 -45.52 -4.63
C GLY A 388 0.04 -45.72 -3.83
N GLU A 389 1.13 -45.13 -4.36
CA GLU A 389 2.45 -45.09 -3.71
C GLU A 389 2.38 -44.13 -2.51
N LEU A 390 2.50 -44.65 -1.29
CA LEU A 390 2.57 -43.86 -0.06
C LEU A 390 4.01 -43.47 0.24
N ARG A 391 4.24 -42.17 0.44
CA ARG A 391 5.55 -41.62 0.79
C ARG A 391 5.44 -40.72 2.02
N ARG A 392 6.50 -40.67 2.83
CA ARG A 392 6.63 -39.65 3.87
C ARG A 392 7.31 -38.42 3.30
N VAL A 393 6.67 -37.26 3.41
CA VAL A 393 7.20 -35.98 2.94
C VAL A 393 7.19 -34.96 4.08
N PRO A 394 8.18 -34.07 4.16
CA PRO A 394 8.14 -32.97 5.11
C PRO A 394 7.08 -31.95 4.70
N ALA A 395 6.37 -31.42 5.68
CA ALA A 395 5.35 -30.39 5.50
C ALA A 395 5.66 -29.19 6.39
N PHE A 396 5.16 -28.01 5.99
CA PHE A 396 5.38 -26.76 6.73
C PHE A 396 4.08 -25.99 6.92
N ASP A 397 4.02 -25.17 7.97
CA ASP A 397 2.94 -24.22 8.21
C ASP A 397 2.99 -23.11 7.14
N LEU A 398 2.10 -23.19 6.15
CA LEU A 398 2.03 -22.21 5.05
C LEU A 398 1.70 -20.80 5.57
N ALA A 399 0.84 -20.70 6.57
CA ALA A 399 0.40 -19.42 7.13
C ALA A 399 1.54 -18.73 7.89
N GLU A 400 2.28 -19.49 8.71
CA GLU A 400 3.47 -19.00 9.41
C GLU A 400 4.57 -18.58 8.43
N TRP A 401 4.83 -19.39 7.40
CA TRP A 401 5.81 -19.07 6.37
C TRP A 401 5.45 -17.79 5.61
N LEU A 402 4.18 -17.61 5.24
CA LEU A 402 3.74 -16.42 4.51
C LEU A 402 3.97 -15.16 5.36
N LYS A 403 3.58 -15.18 6.65
CA LYS A 403 3.80 -14.07 7.59
C LYS A 403 5.27 -13.71 7.83
N ARG A 404 6.19 -14.67 7.67
CA ARG A 404 7.64 -14.44 7.78
C ARG A 404 8.27 -13.95 6.49
N THR A 405 7.63 -14.23 5.35
CA THR A 405 8.20 -14.00 4.02
C THR A 405 7.73 -12.71 3.38
N VAL A 406 6.48 -12.32 3.60
CA VAL A 406 5.86 -11.14 2.98
C VAL A 406 5.19 -10.24 4.02
N SER A 407 4.90 -9.00 3.61
CA SER A 407 4.23 -7.98 4.41
C SER A 407 3.12 -7.28 3.61
N GLU A 408 2.32 -6.43 4.27
CA GLU A 408 1.27 -5.63 3.59
C GLU A 408 1.82 -4.68 2.51
N GLN A 409 3.12 -4.38 2.57
CA GLN A 409 3.82 -3.57 1.57
C GLN A 409 4.19 -4.37 0.31
N ASP A 410 4.07 -5.69 0.32
CA ASP A 410 4.32 -6.54 -0.85
C ASP A 410 3.03 -6.77 -1.66
N TYR A 411 3.17 -7.01 -2.95
CA TYR A 411 2.10 -7.48 -3.83
C TYR A 411 2.18 -9.00 -3.94
N VAL A 412 1.17 -9.72 -3.49
CA VAL A 412 1.21 -11.19 -3.42
C VAL A 412 0.11 -11.81 -4.26
N VAL A 413 0.54 -12.57 -5.26
CA VAL A 413 -0.32 -13.47 -6.04
C VAL A 413 -0.08 -14.89 -5.56
N MET A 414 -1.15 -15.62 -5.25
CA MET A 414 -1.06 -17.02 -4.86
C MET A 414 -1.91 -17.88 -5.79
N LYS A 415 -1.37 -19.03 -6.22
CA LYS A 415 -2.16 -20.11 -6.84
C LYS A 415 -2.12 -21.32 -5.92
N MET A 416 -3.26 -21.95 -5.67
CA MET A 416 -3.36 -23.10 -4.78
C MET A 416 -4.13 -24.24 -5.46
N ASP A 417 -3.51 -25.42 -5.47
CA ASP A 417 -3.99 -26.66 -6.08
C ASP A 417 -3.32 -27.82 -5.34
N VAL A 418 -3.96 -28.29 -4.28
CA VAL A 418 -3.33 -29.14 -3.25
C VAL A 418 -4.17 -30.38 -2.94
N GLU A 419 -4.96 -30.81 -3.92
CA GLU A 419 -5.65 -32.09 -3.97
C GLU A 419 -6.51 -32.38 -2.73
N GLY A 420 -7.29 -31.40 -2.27
CA GLY A 420 -8.29 -31.56 -1.21
C GLY A 420 -7.93 -30.93 0.13
N THR A 421 -6.67 -30.51 0.31
CA THR A 421 -6.22 -29.85 1.55
C THR A 421 -6.52 -28.35 1.58
N GLU A 422 -7.22 -27.83 0.57
CA GLU A 422 -7.70 -26.44 0.55
C GLU A 422 -8.59 -26.16 1.77
N PHE A 423 -9.37 -27.15 2.19
CA PHE A 423 -10.29 -27.09 3.34
C PHE A 423 -9.60 -27.12 4.70
N ASP A 424 -8.30 -27.44 4.76
CA ASP A 424 -7.49 -27.29 5.97
C ASP A 424 -6.70 -25.97 5.93
N LEU A 425 -6.10 -25.68 4.78
CA LEU A 425 -5.20 -24.54 4.58
C LEU A 425 -5.93 -23.20 4.58
N ILE A 426 -7.05 -23.07 3.87
CA ILE A 426 -7.77 -21.79 3.77
C ILE A 426 -8.34 -21.36 5.13
N PRO A 427 -9.04 -22.23 5.90
CA PRO A 427 -9.47 -21.87 7.26
C PRO A 427 -8.29 -21.49 8.15
N ARG A 428 -7.18 -22.25 8.12
CA ARG A 428 -5.96 -21.89 8.87
C ARG A 428 -5.42 -20.51 8.49
N MET A 429 -5.42 -20.16 7.20
CA MET A 429 -4.95 -18.85 6.72
C MET A 429 -5.91 -17.72 7.09
N LEU A 430 -7.22 -17.99 7.15
CA LEU A 430 -8.23 -17.06 7.68
C LEU A 430 -7.98 -16.87 9.19
N ASP A 431 -8.05 -17.93 9.99
CA ASP A 431 -7.90 -17.89 11.46
C ASP A 431 -6.63 -17.17 11.93
N THR A 432 -5.53 -17.38 11.20
CA THR A 432 -4.25 -16.72 11.52
C THR A 432 -4.15 -15.29 10.97
N GLY A 433 -5.03 -14.88 10.07
CA GLY A 433 -4.95 -13.61 9.33
C GLY A 433 -3.85 -13.59 8.26
N ALA A 434 -3.20 -14.72 7.98
CA ALA A 434 -2.19 -14.81 6.92
C ALA A 434 -2.78 -14.55 5.54
N ILE A 435 -4.05 -14.89 5.31
CA ILE A 435 -4.74 -14.66 4.05
C ILE A 435 -4.79 -13.16 3.65
N CYS A 436 -4.72 -12.25 4.63
CA CYS A 436 -4.77 -10.82 4.39
C CYS A 436 -3.53 -10.27 3.66
N LEU A 437 -2.43 -11.03 3.68
CA LEU A 437 -1.20 -10.76 2.94
C LEU A 437 -1.30 -11.16 1.47
N VAL A 438 -2.34 -11.89 1.05
CA VAL A 438 -2.59 -12.26 -0.35
C VAL A 438 -3.48 -11.20 -1.00
N ASP A 439 -2.99 -10.56 -2.06
CA ASP A 439 -3.76 -9.57 -2.81
C ASP A 439 -4.67 -10.24 -3.85
N GLU A 440 -4.21 -11.34 -4.46
CA GLU A 440 -4.92 -12.06 -5.54
C GLU A 440 -4.71 -13.57 -5.43
N LEU A 441 -5.80 -14.35 -5.37
CA LEU A 441 -5.77 -15.80 -5.15
C LEU A 441 -6.43 -16.55 -6.32
N PHE A 442 -5.73 -17.56 -6.86
CA PHE A 442 -6.26 -18.51 -7.83
C PHE A 442 -6.39 -19.87 -7.14
N LEU A 443 -7.61 -20.29 -6.84
CA LEU A 443 -7.84 -21.49 -6.02
C LEU A 443 -8.53 -22.58 -6.85
N GLU A 444 -7.89 -23.74 -6.97
CA GLU A 444 -8.52 -24.96 -7.45
C GLU A 444 -9.08 -25.74 -6.27
N CYS A 445 -10.41 -25.74 -6.16
CA CYS A 445 -11.09 -26.46 -5.10
C CYS A 445 -11.43 -27.90 -5.53
N HIS A 446 -10.97 -28.87 -4.74
CA HIS A 446 -11.15 -30.29 -5.00
C HIS A 446 -12.35 -30.84 -4.23
N TYR A 447 -13.32 -31.38 -4.96
CA TYR A 447 -14.58 -31.87 -4.40
C TYR A 447 -15.07 -33.13 -5.13
N ASN A 448 -16.06 -33.78 -4.55
CA ASN A 448 -16.71 -34.99 -5.04
C ASN A 448 -17.47 -34.72 -6.35
N ARG A 449 -16.79 -34.92 -7.49
CA ARG A 449 -17.29 -34.65 -8.84
C ARG A 449 -17.94 -35.88 -9.48
N TRP A 450 -18.82 -35.64 -10.45
CA TRP A 450 -19.34 -36.68 -11.34
C TRP A 450 -18.23 -37.39 -12.12
N GLN A 451 -18.29 -38.71 -12.18
CA GLN A 451 -17.32 -39.51 -12.92
C GLN A 451 -17.58 -39.44 -14.43
N ARG A 452 -16.53 -39.20 -15.20
CA ARG A 452 -16.64 -39.15 -16.67
C ARG A 452 -16.95 -40.53 -17.28
N CYS A 453 -16.47 -41.61 -16.67
CA CYS A 453 -16.67 -42.97 -17.17
C CYS A 453 -18.10 -43.48 -16.98
N CYS A 454 -18.80 -42.94 -15.98
CA CYS A 454 -19.86 -43.65 -15.29
C CYS A 454 -20.97 -42.63 -14.96
N PRO A 455 -21.88 -42.36 -15.93
CA PRO A 455 -22.94 -41.37 -15.76
C PRO A 455 -23.81 -41.68 -14.54
N GLY A 456 -24.07 -40.68 -13.69
CA GLY A 456 -24.84 -40.85 -12.46
C GLY A 456 -24.02 -41.30 -11.25
N GLU A 457 -22.73 -41.65 -11.43
CA GLU A 457 -21.83 -41.98 -10.33
C GLU A 457 -20.90 -40.82 -9.97
N ARG A 458 -20.68 -40.64 -8.67
CA ARG A 458 -19.79 -39.63 -8.10
C ARG A 458 -18.44 -40.26 -7.70
N SER A 459 -17.36 -39.49 -7.78
CA SER A 459 -16.03 -39.96 -7.40
C SER A 459 -15.83 -39.86 -5.90
N PRO A 460 -15.64 -40.96 -5.16
CA PRO A 460 -15.41 -40.91 -3.71
C PRO A 460 -14.02 -40.34 -3.35
N LYS A 461 -13.27 -39.78 -4.33
CA LYS A 461 -11.92 -39.24 -4.12
C LYS A 461 -11.93 -38.15 -3.06
N TYR A 462 -12.92 -37.26 -3.05
CA TYR A 462 -13.03 -36.19 -2.04
C TYR A 462 -14.35 -36.30 -1.30
N GLN A 463 -14.37 -35.87 -0.04
CA GLN A 463 -15.57 -35.87 0.80
C GLN A 463 -16.42 -34.61 0.56
N ASN A 464 -15.76 -33.47 0.35
CA ASN A 464 -16.42 -32.18 0.17
C ASN A 464 -17.21 -32.13 -1.13
N THR A 465 -18.27 -31.33 -1.13
CA THR A 465 -19.19 -31.10 -2.24
C THR A 465 -18.82 -29.83 -3.01
N TYR A 466 -19.51 -29.57 -4.13
CA TYR A 466 -19.37 -28.30 -4.83
C TYR A 466 -19.87 -27.12 -3.99
N GLY A 467 -20.91 -27.33 -3.18
CA GLY A 467 -21.45 -26.33 -2.25
C GLY A 467 -20.39 -25.87 -1.26
N ASP A 468 -19.68 -26.81 -0.66
CA ASP A 468 -18.59 -26.51 0.30
C ASP A 468 -17.48 -25.68 -0.36
N CYS A 469 -17.14 -25.96 -1.63
CA CYS A 469 -16.22 -25.12 -2.39
C CYS A 469 -16.77 -23.71 -2.58
N LEU A 470 -18.05 -23.57 -2.95
CA LEU A 470 -18.68 -22.26 -3.15
C LEU A 470 -18.72 -21.44 -1.87
N GLU A 471 -19.00 -22.07 -0.72
CA GLU A 471 -18.91 -21.45 0.60
C GLU A 471 -17.48 -20.97 0.90
N LEU A 472 -16.47 -21.79 0.58
CA LEU A 472 -15.06 -21.40 0.76
C LEU A 472 -14.69 -20.18 -0.10
N PHE A 473 -15.10 -20.14 -1.37
CA PHE A 473 -14.89 -18.98 -2.24
C PHE A 473 -15.64 -17.73 -1.74
N THR A 474 -16.86 -17.92 -1.24
CA THR A 474 -17.69 -16.84 -0.70
C THR A 474 -17.05 -16.26 0.55
N SER A 475 -16.64 -17.11 1.50
CA SER A 475 -15.92 -16.70 2.72
C SER A 475 -14.64 -15.92 2.42
N LEU A 476 -13.88 -16.32 1.40
CA LEU A 476 -12.69 -15.59 0.95
C LEU A 476 -13.04 -14.18 0.42
N ARG A 477 -14.07 -14.07 -0.43
CA ARG A 477 -14.55 -12.77 -0.92
C ARG A 477 -15.10 -11.91 0.22
N ASP A 478 -15.89 -12.49 1.11
CA ASP A 478 -16.43 -11.86 2.31
C ASP A 478 -15.35 -11.53 3.35
N SER A 479 -14.11 -12.00 3.18
CA SER A 479 -12.97 -11.59 3.99
C SER A 479 -12.13 -10.50 3.31
N GLY A 480 -12.50 -10.10 2.09
CA GLY A 480 -11.77 -9.10 1.29
C GLY A 480 -10.67 -9.70 0.40
N VAL A 481 -10.68 -10.99 0.10
CA VAL A 481 -9.68 -11.61 -0.79
C VAL A 481 -10.24 -11.68 -2.21
N LEU A 482 -9.50 -11.12 -3.19
CA LEU A 482 -9.85 -11.31 -4.60
C LEU A 482 -9.48 -12.74 -5.02
N VAL A 483 -10.44 -13.64 -4.87
CA VAL A 483 -10.29 -15.04 -5.28
C VAL A 483 -10.98 -15.32 -6.62
N HIS A 484 -10.25 -16.05 -7.47
CA HIS A 484 -10.68 -16.56 -8.77
C HIS A 484 -10.83 -18.08 -8.71
N GLN A 485 -11.96 -18.59 -9.19
CA GLN A 485 -12.17 -20.04 -9.33
C GLN A 485 -11.26 -20.61 -10.42
N TRP A 486 -10.30 -21.44 -10.00
CA TRP A 486 -9.29 -22.09 -10.84
C TRP A 486 -9.56 -23.61 -10.95
N TRP A 487 -9.11 -24.24 -12.03
CA TRP A 487 -9.38 -25.67 -12.34
C TRP A 487 -8.36 -26.29 -13.30
#